data_AF-A0A3R6Q849-F1
#
_entry.id   AF-A0A3R6Q849-F1
#
_cell.length_a   1.000
_cell.length_b   1.000
_cell.length_c   1.000
_cell.angle_alpha   90.00
_cell.angle_beta   90.00
_cell.angle_gamma   90.00
#
_symmetry.space_group_name_H-M   'P 1'
#
loop_
_entity.id
_entity.type
_entity.pdbx_description
1 polymer ?
#
loop_
_entity_poly.entity_id
_entity_poly.type
_entity_poly.pdbx_seq_one_letter_code
_entity_poly.pdbx_strand_id
1 'polypeptide(L)'
;MEKMEFSGKQKAEAMQYQWTKRADVLKSEALILILLTAFAFVVNRHMEIKGLYMDDLYQWFCFNDNPFIAAVFTSGGTRFRALYNLVAWTEMKLFGTHINWYVPFNIVLNSCLAYNLYRMAKRFSHSAYVGILCAVMFLMSRMSYYQIGQALGLMETMAMWMALGILYFLLEYLGSEDEAEGSRKFYLAAVLYFCVCLVHERYMVLLPLFYFSLVFKLSKNWKLWAAPTASFALIQLLRFIFIGTISPPGTGGTDVVDTMSISSVLHFVLSQIAYIFGINAGPEHLNGQNFREAPLWVTILIALADLMIAFLVLAFVIRVLHKGKKIVPYLQKAFLFVAFIGACIVCSSVTIRVEMRWVYVSLAAALLFLSWMYGTLTEQMAKRGRWVQALPYLSLFTLYVLFMLPVEHYYRGLFPNLYYWADQERYNALAEETYGQYGVGIFGKTIYIVGDKFEMDNFTQAEFFRVFDRLNREDCVKVVHIKDLRDIGLITDDMLVIQEDPENNRFQDITHAASLFKCRPIYGFYDDGWLDERASVQVMAGSTGEIHLNFNYPRDLTKDQWLTVYVNGEPKEYINFTEQNEECTIQVEPYEPVTLRFESNFFVPNALEKRGVTRLAVLLKMTAD
;
A
#
# COMPACT_ATOMS: atom_id res chain seq x y z
N MET A 1 -44.19 -47.10 14.88
CA MET A 1 -43.14 -46.32 14.17
C MET A 1 -42.08 -47.29 13.70
N GLU A 2 -42.25 -47.86 12.52
CA GLU A 2 -41.20 -48.66 11.88
C GLU A 2 -40.10 -47.74 11.38
N LYS A 3 -38.87 -47.97 11.85
CA LYS A 3 -37.66 -47.41 11.22
C LYS A 3 -37.55 -48.08 9.85
N MET A 4 -37.83 -47.35 8.77
CA MET A 4 -37.45 -47.78 7.43
C MET A 4 -35.93 -47.93 7.37
N GLU A 5 -35.45 -49.18 7.36
CA GLU A 5 -34.06 -49.50 7.07
C GLU A 5 -33.80 -49.31 5.57
N PHE A 6 -33.11 -48.24 5.22
CA PHE A 6 -32.60 -48.05 3.86
C PHE A 6 -31.63 -49.18 3.49
N SER A 7 -31.89 -49.85 2.36
CA SER A 7 -30.99 -50.83 1.74
C SER A 7 -29.61 -50.22 1.48
N GLY A 8 -28.54 -51.04 1.57
CA GLY A 8 -27.16 -50.60 1.35
C GLY A 8 -26.93 -49.87 0.02
N LYS A 9 -27.69 -50.23 -1.02
CA LYS A 9 -27.66 -49.57 -2.33
C LYS A 9 -28.28 -48.16 -2.31
N GLN A 10 -29.40 -47.98 -1.60
CA GLN A 10 -30.04 -46.66 -1.44
C GLN A 10 -29.20 -45.72 -0.56
N LYS A 11 -28.49 -46.25 0.44
CA LYS A 11 -27.51 -45.48 1.23
C LYS A 11 -26.33 -45.04 0.37
N ALA A 12 -25.84 -45.90 -0.52
CA ALA A 12 -24.75 -45.57 -1.45
C ALA A 12 -25.17 -44.50 -2.47
N GLU A 13 -26.35 -44.63 -3.07
CA GLU A 13 -26.91 -43.64 -4.01
C GLU A 13 -27.20 -42.29 -3.32
N ALA A 14 -27.75 -42.31 -2.09
CA ALA A 14 -27.96 -41.10 -1.30
C ALA A 14 -26.64 -40.42 -0.90
N MET A 15 -25.60 -41.20 -0.53
CA MET A 15 -24.26 -40.67 -0.30
C MET A 15 -23.68 -40.06 -1.57
N GLN A 16 -23.76 -40.76 -2.71
CA GLN A 16 -23.22 -40.27 -3.99
C GLN A 16 -23.94 -39.00 -4.47
N TYR A 17 -25.26 -38.90 -4.27
CA TYR A 17 -26.03 -37.68 -4.52
C TYR A 17 -25.62 -36.52 -3.57
N GLN A 18 -25.38 -36.81 -2.29
CA GLN A 18 -24.88 -35.79 -1.35
C GLN A 18 -23.46 -35.33 -1.70
N TRP A 19 -22.59 -36.25 -2.13
CA TRP A 19 -21.22 -35.94 -2.57
C TRP A 19 -21.20 -35.09 -3.83
N THR A 20 -21.99 -35.44 -4.85
CA THR A 20 -22.11 -34.66 -6.09
C THR A 20 -22.67 -33.27 -5.83
N LYS A 21 -23.75 -33.16 -5.04
CA LYS A 21 -24.31 -31.85 -4.64
C LYS A 21 -23.31 -30.99 -3.85
N ARG A 22 -22.54 -31.58 -2.93
CA ARG A 22 -21.47 -30.87 -2.21
C ARG A 22 -20.36 -30.43 -3.14
N ALA A 23 -19.95 -31.28 -4.08
CA ALA A 23 -18.93 -30.97 -5.07
C ALA A 23 -19.37 -29.80 -5.96
N ASP A 24 -20.62 -29.76 -6.40
CA ASP A 24 -21.14 -28.66 -7.24
C ASP A 24 -21.21 -27.34 -6.48
N VAL A 25 -21.61 -27.36 -5.20
CA VAL A 25 -21.55 -26.18 -4.34
C VAL A 25 -20.10 -25.69 -4.20
N LEU A 26 -19.17 -26.59 -3.90
CA LEU A 26 -17.74 -26.24 -3.77
C LEU A 26 -17.18 -25.66 -5.07
N LYS A 27 -17.53 -26.23 -6.22
CA LYS A 27 -17.14 -25.69 -7.54
C LYS A 27 -17.69 -24.28 -7.75
N SER A 28 -18.97 -24.05 -7.43
CA SER A 28 -19.59 -22.72 -7.58
C SER A 28 -18.95 -21.67 -6.66
N GLU A 29 -18.67 -22.03 -5.41
CA GLU A 29 -18.03 -21.14 -4.44
C GLU A 29 -16.57 -20.85 -4.83
N ALA A 30 -15.83 -21.85 -5.32
CA ALA A 30 -14.48 -21.68 -5.84
C ALA A 30 -14.46 -20.78 -7.09
N LEU A 31 -15.41 -20.96 -8.02
CA LEU A 31 -15.53 -20.11 -9.20
C LEU A 31 -15.79 -18.65 -8.81
N ILE A 32 -16.67 -18.40 -7.83
CA ILE A 32 -16.95 -17.06 -7.34
C ILE A 32 -15.69 -16.43 -6.73
N LEU A 33 -14.95 -17.17 -5.90
CA LEU A 33 -13.69 -16.68 -5.35
C LEU A 33 -12.67 -16.33 -6.45
N ILE A 34 -12.49 -17.20 -7.45
CA ILE A 34 -11.58 -16.95 -8.58
C ILE A 34 -12.00 -15.69 -9.36
N LEU A 35 -13.29 -15.53 -9.65
CA LEU A 35 -13.81 -14.37 -10.37
C LEU A 35 -13.66 -13.07 -9.56
N LEU A 36 -13.92 -13.11 -8.25
CA LEU A 36 -13.71 -11.96 -7.36
C LEU A 36 -12.23 -11.58 -7.28
N THR A 37 -11.33 -12.57 -7.18
CA THR A 37 -9.89 -12.32 -7.19
C THR A 37 -9.43 -11.73 -8.52
N ALA A 38 -9.87 -12.30 -9.65
CA ALA A 38 -9.56 -11.75 -10.97
C ALA A 38 -10.06 -10.31 -11.14
N PHE A 39 -11.28 -10.02 -10.68
CA PHE A 39 -11.84 -8.67 -10.66
C PHE A 39 -11.00 -7.72 -9.79
N ALA A 40 -10.60 -8.15 -8.60
CA ALA A 40 -9.77 -7.36 -7.70
C ALA A 40 -8.41 -7.01 -8.33
N PHE A 41 -7.75 -7.94 -9.02
CA PHE A 41 -6.51 -7.66 -9.75
C PHE A 41 -6.73 -6.67 -10.90
N VAL A 42 -7.82 -6.83 -11.69
CA VAL A 42 -8.11 -5.91 -12.81
C VAL A 42 -8.35 -4.48 -12.31
N VAL A 43 -9.12 -4.32 -11.23
CA VAL A 43 -9.50 -3.02 -10.69
C VAL A 43 -8.33 -2.30 -9.99
N ASN A 44 -7.33 -3.04 -9.53
CA ASN A 44 -6.15 -2.52 -8.81
C ASN A 44 -4.84 -2.64 -9.60
N ARG A 45 -4.90 -2.92 -10.91
CA ARG A 45 -3.73 -3.17 -11.78
C ARG A 45 -2.70 -2.03 -11.88
N HIS A 46 -3.08 -0.82 -11.47
CA HIS A 46 -2.23 0.37 -11.50
C HIS A 46 -1.55 0.65 -10.16
N MET A 47 -1.88 -0.12 -9.12
CA MET A 47 -1.31 0.06 -7.78
C MET A 47 -0.06 -0.81 -7.64
N GLU A 48 1.06 -0.19 -7.31
CA GLU A 48 2.32 -0.88 -7.07
C GLU A 48 3.12 -0.16 -5.97
N ILE A 49 3.90 -0.93 -5.21
CA ILE A 49 4.90 -0.40 -4.27
C ILE A 49 6.23 -0.98 -4.71
N LYS A 50 7.13 -0.10 -5.17
CA LYS A 50 8.51 -0.45 -5.57
C LYS A 50 9.52 -0.02 -4.51
N GLY A 51 9.21 1.02 -3.72
CA GLY A 51 9.97 1.44 -2.55
C GLY A 51 9.05 1.75 -1.36
N LEU A 52 9.50 1.47 -0.14
CA LEU A 52 8.74 1.81 1.07
C LEU A 52 8.95 3.30 1.41
N TYR A 53 7.87 3.99 1.80
CA TYR A 53 7.90 5.41 2.15
C TYR A 53 7.03 5.71 3.39
N MET A 54 7.32 6.82 4.09
CA MET A 54 6.65 7.27 5.33
C MET A 54 6.44 6.14 6.35
N ASP A 55 5.18 5.91 6.75
CA ASP A 55 4.82 4.97 7.79
C ASP A 55 5.23 3.53 7.42
N ASP A 56 5.23 3.17 6.13
CA ASP A 56 5.63 1.85 5.67
C ASP A 56 7.17 1.65 5.82
N LEU A 57 7.96 2.69 5.51
CA LEU A 57 9.41 2.68 5.74
C LEU A 57 9.76 2.69 7.23
N TYR A 58 9.06 3.50 8.01
CA TYR A 58 9.23 3.56 9.46
C TYR A 58 8.88 2.24 10.13
N GLN A 59 7.82 1.58 9.68
CA GLN A 59 7.46 0.25 10.16
C GLN A 59 8.53 -0.79 9.83
N TRP A 60 9.06 -0.76 8.60
CA TRP A 60 10.18 -1.61 8.21
C TRP A 60 11.40 -1.43 9.12
N PHE A 61 11.80 -0.18 9.32
CA PHE A 61 12.90 0.19 10.21
C PHE A 61 12.68 -0.36 11.63
N CYS A 62 11.49 -0.12 12.20
CA CYS A 62 11.15 -0.60 13.54
C CYS A 62 11.21 -2.12 13.67
N PHE A 63 10.92 -2.90 12.64
CA PHE A 63 10.92 -4.36 12.71
C PHE A 63 12.28 -4.99 12.42
N ASN A 64 13.11 -4.31 11.64
CA ASN A 64 14.45 -4.79 11.31
C ASN A 64 15.44 -4.50 12.44
N ASP A 65 15.37 -3.31 13.05
CA ASP A 65 16.40 -2.85 13.99
C ASP A 65 16.04 -3.12 15.47
N ASN A 66 14.78 -3.49 15.78
CA ASN A 66 14.39 -3.85 17.14
C ASN A 66 14.36 -5.37 17.38
N PRO A 67 14.69 -5.85 18.60
CA PRO A 67 14.45 -7.23 19.00
C PRO A 67 12.98 -7.63 18.87
N PHE A 68 12.72 -8.90 18.57
CA PHE A 68 11.35 -9.43 18.35
C PHE A 68 10.31 -8.96 19.37
N ILE A 69 10.64 -9.03 20.67
CA ILE A 69 9.71 -8.62 21.73
C ILE A 69 9.39 -7.13 21.65
N ALA A 70 10.39 -6.28 21.41
CA ALA A 70 10.20 -4.84 21.27
C ALA A 70 9.42 -4.50 19.99
N ALA A 71 9.71 -5.17 18.87
CA ALA A 71 9.01 -4.98 17.60
C ALA A 71 7.53 -5.41 17.68
N VAL A 72 7.23 -6.57 18.27
CA VAL A 72 5.87 -7.11 18.32
C VAL A 72 5.03 -6.44 19.41
N PHE A 73 5.56 -6.31 20.63
CA PHE A 73 4.81 -5.77 21.77
C PHE A 73 4.95 -4.25 21.92
N THR A 74 5.72 -3.59 21.06
CA THR A 74 5.90 -2.12 21.05
C THR A 74 6.29 -1.59 22.44
N SER A 75 7.19 -2.30 23.13
CA SER A 75 7.63 -1.95 24.49
C SER A 75 8.23 -0.56 24.52
N GLY A 76 7.58 0.40 25.18
CA GLY A 76 8.00 1.81 25.22
C GLY A 76 7.51 2.68 24.04
N GLY A 77 6.70 2.13 23.12
CA GLY A 77 6.04 2.86 22.05
C GLY A 77 4.71 3.49 22.47
N THR A 78 4.02 4.20 21.57
CA THR A 78 2.76 4.90 21.88
C THR A 78 1.50 4.04 21.68
N ARG A 79 1.54 3.04 20.79
CA ARG A 79 0.37 2.23 20.39
C ARG A 79 0.62 0.74 20.58
N PHE A 80 -0.33 0.03 21.22
CA PHE A 80 -0.22 -1.40 21.47
C PHE A 80 -1.04 -2.20 20.45
N ARG A 81 -0.36 -2.73 19.42
CA ARG A 81 -0.98 -3.47 18.32
C ARG A 81 -0.38 -4.85 18.14
N ALA A 82 -0.24 -5.59 19.24
CA ALA A 82 0.56 -6.82 19.29
C ALA A 82 0.19 -7.88 18.24
N LEU A 83 -1.11 -8.07 17.96
CA LEU A 83 -1.54 -9.05 16.97
C LEU A 83 -1.24 -8.58 15.55
N TYR A 84 -1.45 -7.30 15.25
CA TYR A 84 -1.05 -6.72 13.96
C TYR A 84 0.46 -6.81 13.77
N ASN A 85 1.23 -6.33 14.75
CA ASN A 85 2.69 -6.30 14.67
C ASN A 85 3.28 -7.69 14.49
N LEU A 86 2.71 -8.73 15.13
CA LEU A 86 3.14 -10.12 14.93
C LEU A 86 2.93 -10.59 13.48
N VAL A 87 1.75 -10.33 12.92
CA VAL A 87 1.44 -10.75 11.53
C VAL A 87 2.27 -9.94 10.55
N ALA A 88 2.36 -8.63 10.75
CA ALA A 88 3.18 -7.76 9.90
C ALA A 88 4.66 -8.15 9.99
N TRP A 89 5.23 -8.36 11.17
CA TRP A 89 6.63 -8.85 11.31
C TRP A 89 6.85 -10.16 10.54
N THR A 90 5.87 -11.08 10.59
CA THR A 90 5.93 -12.33 9.84
C THR A 90 5.86 -12.10 8.33
N GLU A 91 4.95 -11.24 7.87
CA GLU A 91 4.82 -10.82 6.46
C GLU A 91 6.14 -10.21 5.94
N MET A 92 6.72 -9.27 6.69
CA MET A 92 7.98 -8.62 6.32
C MET A 92 9.14 -9.60 6.27
N LYS A 93 9.20 -10.58 7.19
CA LYS A 93 10.20 -11.66 7.14
C LYS A 93 9.99 -12.61 5.95
N LEU A 94 8.75 -12.86 5.55
CA LEU A 94 8.43 -13.72 4.41
C LEU A 94 8.73 -13.03 3.06
N PHE A 95 8.43 -11.74 2.95
CA PHE A 95 8.67 -10.98 1.72
C PHE A 95 10.14 -10.55 1.60
N GLY A 96 10.81 -10.28 2.72
CA GLY A 96 12.20 -9.84 2.72
C GLY A 96 12.37 -8.57 1.90
N THR A 97 13.19 -8.64 0.85
CA THR A 97 13.47 -7.51 -0.05
C THR A 97 12.49 -7.42 -1.23
N HIS A 98 11.52 -8.32 -1.35
CA HIS A 98 10.51 -8.33 -2.41
C HIS A 98 9.35 -7.36 -2.09
N ILE A 99 9.66 -6.06 -2.07
CA ILE A 99 8.68 -4.99 -1.75
C ILE A 99 7.47 -5.03 -2.68
N ASN A 100 7.67 -5.40 -3.95
CA ASN A 100 6.59 -5.50 -4.93
C ASN A 100 5.53 -6.58 -4.61
N TRP A 101 5.72 -7.42 -3.59
CA TRP A 101 4.74 -8.44 -3.18
C TRP A 101 3.65 -7.91 -2.24
N TYR A 102 3.84 -6.77 -1.57
CA TYR A 102 2.84 -6.21 -0.66
C TYR A 102 1.49 -5.97 -1.35
N VAL A 103 1.49 -5.32 -2.52
CA VAL A 103 0.24 -4.99 -3.22
C VAL A 103 -0.49 -6.25 -3.71
N PRO A 104 0.14 -7.20 -4.46
CA PRO A 104 -0.52 -8.44 -4.84
C PRO A 104 -1.05 -9.24 -3.65
N PHE A 105 -0.31 -9.30 -2.55
CA PHE A 105 -0.75 -9.98 -1.34
C PHE A 105 -1.98 -9.31 -0.72
N ASN A 106 -1.97 -7.98 -0.60
CA ASN A 106 -3.11 -7.20 -0.12
C ASN A 106 -4.34 -7.37 -1.03
N ILE A 107 -4.17 -7.45 -2.35
CA ILE A 107 -5.27 -7.75 -3.29
C ILE A 107 -5.88 -9.12 -2.98
N VAL A 108 -5.06 -10.14 -2.71
CA VAL A 108 -5.54 -11.49 -2.36
C VAL A 108 -6.28 -11.47 -1.02
N LEU A 109 -5.76 -10.76 -0.01
CA LEU A 109 -6.43 -10.62 1.28
C LEU A 109 -7.78 -9.90 1.15
N ASN A 110 -7.82 -8.79 0.40
CA ASN A 110 -9.06 -8.06 0.13
C ASN A 110 -10.08 -8.91 -0.66
N SER A 111 -9.61 -9.76 -1.57
CA SER A 111 -10.45 -10.73 -2.29
C SER A 111 -11.04 -11.78 -1.35
N CYS A 112 -10.25 -12.29 -0.39
CA CYS A 112 -10.74 -13.19 0.65
C CYS A 112 -11.80 -12.53 1.54
N LEU A 113 -11.60 -11.25 1.89
CA LEU A 113 -12.54 -10.45 2.66
C LEU A 113 -13.84 -10.20 1.87
N ALA A 114 -13.74 -9.85 0.59
CA ALA A 114 -14.89 -9.70 -0.30
C ALA A 114 -15.68 -11.01 -0.47
N TYR A 115 -14.99 -12.15 -0.55
CA TYR A 115 -15.64 -13.46 -0.55
C TYR A 115 -16.35 -13.76 0.78
N ASN A 116 -15.76 -13.37 1.91
CA ASN A 116 -16.43 -13.47 3.21
C ASN A 116 -17.69 -12.60 3.27
N LEU A 117 -17.61 -11.37 2.75
CA LEU A 117 -18.74 -10.45 2.61
C LEU A 117 -19.84 -11.05 1.72
N TYR A 118 -19.47 -11.63 0.57
CA TYR A 118 -20.40 -12.37 -0.31
C TYR A 118 -21.13 -13.47 0.47
N ARG A 119 -20.43 -14.26 1.29
CA ARG A 119 -21.04 -15.35 2.07
C ARG A 119 -22.01 -14.82 3.12
N MET A 120 -21.65 -13.75 3.84
CA MET A 120 -22.53 -13.09 4.81
C MET A 120 -23.76 -12.50 4.12
N ALA A 121 -23.56 -11.77 3.02
CA ALA A 121 -24.63 -11.15 2.25
C ALA A 121 -25.57 -12.19 1.61
N LYS A 122 -25.04 -13.29 1.06
CA LYS A 122 -25.82 -14.43 0.54
C LYS A 122 -26.68 -15.06 1.64
N ARG A 123 -26.15 -15.17 2.86
CA ARG A 123 -26.91 -15.70 4.01
C ARG A 123 -28.02 -14.75 4.45
N PHE A 124 -27.76 -13.45 4.50
CA PHE A 124 -28.74 -12.45 4.89
C PHE A 124 -29.83 -12.20 3.83
N SER A 125 -29.46 -12.23 2.55
CA SER A 125 -30.36 -11.99 1.41
C SER A 125 -31.06 -13.25 0.90
N HIS A 126 -30.56 -14.44 1.25
CA HIS A 126 -30.90 -15.72 0.61
C HIS A 126 -30.66 -15.75 -0.91
N SER A 127 -29.82 -14.86 -1.44
CA SER A 127 -29.52 -14.72 -2.87
C SER A 127 -28.02 -14.67 -3.11
N ALA A 128 -27.50 -15.61 -3.91
CA ALA A 128 -26.10 -15.58 -4.32
C ALA A 128 -25.80 -14.34 -5.17
N TYR A 129 -26.74 -13.90 -6.00
CA TYR A 129 -26.59 -12.73 -6.85
C TYR A 129 -26.42 -11.44 -6.04
N VAL A 130 -27.25 -11.23 -5.01
CA VAL A 130 -27.10 -10.06 -4.10
C VAL A 130 -25.75 -10.12 -3.38
N GLY A 131 -25.32 -11.31 -2.96
CA GLY A 131 -23.99 -11.49 -2.39
C GLY A 131 -22.86 -11.06 -3.34
N ILE A 132 -22.96 -11.44 -4.62
CA ILE A 132 -21.96 -11.07 -5.65
C ILE A 132 -21.97 -9.55 -5.85
N LEU A 133 -23.15 -8.93 -5.95
CA LEU A 133 -23.28 -7.48 -6.06
C LEU A 133 -22.63 -6.74 -4.88
N CYS A 134 -22.82 -7.22 -3.65
CA CYS A 134 -22.15 -6.65 -2.47
C CYS A 134 -20.62 -6.79 -2.55
N ALA A 135 -20.12 -7.96 -2.93
CA ALA A 135 -18.67 -8.19 -3.03
C ALA A 135 -18.02 -7.36 -4.15
N VAL A 136 -18.68 -7.24 -5.30
CA VAL A 136 -18.21 -6.40 -6.41
C VAL A 136 -18.21 -4.92 -6.02
N MET A 137 -19.27 -4.42 -5.39
CA MET A 137 -19.31 -3.04 -4.89
C MET A 137 -18.23 -2.75 -3.85
N PHE A 138 -17.98 -3.71 -2.97
CA PHE A 138 -16.92 -3.61 -1.98
C PHE A 138 -15.55 -3.51 -2.66
N LEU A 139 -15.20 -4.45 -3.54
CA LEU A 139 -13.93 -4.46 -4.27
C LEU A 139 -13.73 -3.24 -5.18
N MET A 140 -14.81 -2.73 -5.76
CA MET A 140 -14.78 -1.56 -6.64
C MET A 140 -14.68 -0.25 -5.85
N SER A 141 -14.97 -0.24 -4.55
CA SER A 141 -14.99 1.01 -3.78
C SER A 141 -13.67 1.75 -3.89
N ARG A 142 -13.75 3.08 -4.08
CA ARG A 142 -12.60 3.97 -3.99
C ARG A 142 -11.90 3.89 -2.63
N MET A 143 -12.56 3.45 -1.57
CA MET A 143 -11.96 3.34 -0.24
C MET A 143 -10.95 2.19 -0.12
N SER A 144 -10.88 1.29 -1.09
CA SER A 144 -10.01 0.11 -1.04
C SER A 144 -8.52 0.47 -1.10
N TYR A 145 -8.15 1.68 -1.53
CA TYR A 145 -6.74 2.02 -1.76
C TYR A 145 -5.88 1.92 -0.50
N TYR A 146 -6.43 2.21 0.68
CA TYR A 146 -5.67 2.10 1.93
C TYR A 146 -5.35 0.67 2.33
N GLN A 147 -6.21 -0.28 1.93
CA GLN A 147 -5.94 -1.69 2.17
C GLN A 147 -4.94 -2.27 1.18
N ILE A 148 -4.85 -1.68 -0.02
CA ILE A 148 -4.12 -2.27 -1.14
C ILE A 148 -2.77 -1.59 -1.38
N GLY A 149 -2.76 -0.26 -1.45
CA GLY A 149 -1.61 0.55 -1.85
C GLY A 149 -0.65 0.94 -0.74
N GLN A 150 -0.75 0.31 0.44
CA GLN A 150 0.15 0.55 1.58
C GLN A 150 0.47 -0.78 2.26
N ALA A 151 1.70 -0.94 2.78
CA ALA A 151 2.06 -2.12 3.57
C ALA A 151 1.21 -2.20 4.86
N LEU A 152 0.91 -1.04 5.47
CA LEU A 152 -0.06 -0.90 6.56
C LEU A 152 -1.49 -1.36 6.24
N GLY A 153 -1.82 -1.58 4.95
CA GLY A 153 -3.11 -2.07 4.51
C GLY A 153 -3.51 -3.43 5.11
N LEU A 154 -2.53 -4.24 5.52
CA LEU A 154 -2.73 -5.48 6.26
C LEU A 154 -3.52 -5.24 7.56
N MET A 155 -3.17 -4.21 8.33
CA MET A 155 -3.83 -3.86 9.59
C MET A 155 -5.33 -3.62 9.36
N GLU A 156 -5.64 -2.79 8.38
CA GLU A 156 -7.01 -2.39 8.05
C GLU A 156 -7.84 -3.58 7.56
N THR A 157 -7.22 -4.46 6.77
CA THR A 157 -7.86 -5.67 6.27
C THR A 157 -8.19 -6.65 7.40
N MET A 158 -7.23 -6.89 8.31
CA MET A 158 -7.44 -7.73 9.49
C MET A 158 -8.53 -7.16 10.40
N ALA A 159 -8.46 -5.85 10.69
CA ALA A 159 -9.39 -5.22 11.60
C ALA A 159 -10.82 -5.22 11.05
N MET A 160 -10.98 -4.92 9.76
CA MET A 160 -12.28 -4.99 9.08
C MET A 160 -12.86 -6.40 9.11
N TRP A 161 -12.06 -7.42 8.83
CA TRP A 161 -12.53 -8.81 8.84
C TRP A 161 -13.05 -9.21 10.23
N MET A 162 -12.33 -8.87 11.29
CA MET A 162 -12.75 -9.15 12.67
C MET A 162 -13.98 -8.34 13.06
N ALA A 163 -14.05 -7.06 12.69
CA ALA A 163 -15.19 -6.19 13.00
C ALA A 163 -16.49 -6.66 12.33
N LEU A 164 -16.45 -7.01 11.05
CA LEU A 164 -17.61 -7.60 10.35
C LEU A 164 -17.98 -8.98 10.93
N GLY A 165 -16.98 -9.76 11.36
CA GLY A 165 -17.20 -11.01 12.08
C GLY A 165 -17.94 -10.82 13.40
N ILE A 166 -17.58 -9.79 14.19
CA ILE A 166 -18.29 -9.41 15.43
C ILE A 166 -19.75 -9.09 15.11
N LEU A 167 -20.00 -8.18 14.15
CA LEU A 167 -21.36 -7.80 13.75
C LEU A 167 -22.18 -9.03 13.34
N TYR A 168 -21.61 -9.89 12.49
CA TYR A 168 -22.26 -11.09 12.00
C TYR A 168 -22.63 -12.06 13.13
N PHE A 169 -21.70 -12.35 14.05
CA PHE A 169 -21.96 -13.26 15.17
C PHE A 169 -22.95 -12.69 16.19
N LEU A 170 -22.95 -11.38 16.44
CA LEU A 170 -23.94 -10.72 17.29
C LEU A 170 -25.35 -10.78 16.66
N LEU A 171 -25.47 -10.58 15.35
CA LEU A 171 -26.74 -10.71 14.63
C LEU A 171 -27.27 -12.15 14.63
N GLU A 172 -26.37 -13.12 14.47
CA GLU A 172 -26.70 -14.54 14.56
C GLU A 172 -27.03 -14.97 16.01
N TYR A 173 -26.41 -14.37 17.02
CA TYR A 173 -26.78 -14.55 18.42
C TYR A 173 -28.22 -14.10 18.67
N LEU A 174 -28.62 -12.92 18.16
CA LEU A 174 -30.00 -12.45 18.24
C LEU A 174 -30.98 -13.32 17.45
N GLY A 175 -30.54 -13.94 16.35
CA GLY A 175 -31.35 -14.81 15.52
C GLY A 175 -31.47 -16.27 15.99
N SER A 176 -30.62 -16.70 16.93
CA SER A 176 -30.57 -18.09 17.38
C SER A 176 -31.67 -18.42 18.40
N GLU A 177 -32.46 -19.44 18.11
CA GLU A 177 -33.46 -20.01 19.02
C GLU A 177 -32.80 -20.90 20.09
N ASP A 178 -31.73 -21.60 19.74
CA ASP A 178 -30.92 -22.40 20.68
C ASP A 178 -29.98 -21.49 21.50
N GLU A 179 -30.13 -21.53 22.82
CA GLU A 179 -29.32 -20.77 23.76
C GLU A 179 -27.84 -21.19 23.76
N ALA A 180 -27.54 -22.48 23.56
CA ALA A 180 -26.18 -22.99 23.52
C ALA A 180 -25.47 -22.55 22.23
N GLU A 181 -26.13 -22.67 21.08
CA GLU A 181 -25.61 -22.18 19.80
C GLU A 181 -25.39 -20.66 19.85
N GLY A 182 -26.37 -19.93 20.39
CA GLY A 182 -26.28 -18.49 20.58
C GLY A 182 -25.09 -18.10 21.45
N SER A 183 -24.96 -18.72 22.63
CA SER A 183 -23.85 -18.46 23.56
C SER A 183 -22.49 -18.69 22.90
N ARG A 184 -22.35 -19.77 22.11
CA ARG A 184 -21.12 -20.05 21.35
C ARG A 184 -20.79 -18.91 20.37
N LYS A 185 -21.77 -18.43 19.61
CA LYS A 185 -21.58 -17.31 18.66
C LYS A 185 -21.20 -16.02 19.39
N PHE A 186 -21.81 -15.77 20.55
CA PHE A 186 -21.47 -14.62 21.37
C PHE A 186 -20.02 -14.69 21.91
N TYR A 187 -19.57 -15.85 22.40
CA TYR A 187 -18.17 -16.04 22.80
C TYR A 187 -17.20 -15.90 21.63
N LEU A 188 -17.55 -16.39 20.44
CA LEU A 188 -16.74 -16.17 19.23
C LEU A 188 -16.62 -14.67 18.90
N ALA A 189 -17.71 -13.91 19.04
CA ALA A 189 -17.67 -12.46 18.90
C ALA A 189 -16.75 -11.81 19.96
N ALA A 190 -16.80 -12.27 21.22
CA ALA A 190 -15.95 -11.74 22.29
C ALA A 190 -14.45 -12.04 22.05
N VAL A 191 -14.11 -13.22 21.51
CA VAL A 191 -12.75 -13.55 21.09
C VAL A 191 -12.30 -12.65 19.94
N LEU A 192 -13.14 -12.46 18.92
CA LEU A 192 -12.84 -11.51 17.84
C LEU A 192 -12.67 -10.08 18.35
N TYR A 193 -13.45 -9.68 19.35
CA TYR A 193 -13.32 -8.37 19.99
C TYR A 193 -11.98 -8.22 20.73
N PHE A 194 -11.53 -9.27 21.42
CA PHE A 194 -10.18 -9.28 22.00
C PHE A 194 -9.10 -9.13 20.93
N CYS A 195 -9.20 -9.91 19.85
CA CYS A 195 -8.24 -9.87 18.74
C CYS A 195 -8.23 -8.54 18.00
N VAL A 196 -9.41 -7.96 17.68
CA VAL A 196 -9.48 -6.71 16.90
C VAL A 196 -8.86 -5.55 17.68
N CYS A 197 -9.03 -5.51 19.00
CA CYS A 197 -8.38 -4.48 19.83
C CYS A 197 -6.85 -4.61 19.88
N LEU A 198 -6.30 -5.82 19.66
CA LEU A 198 -4.86 -6.06 19.51
C LEU A 198 -4.34 -5.81 18.10
N VAL A 199 -5.23 -5.68 17.11
CA VAL A 199 -4.87 -5.25 15.74
C VAL A 199 -4.96 -3.74 15.65
N HIS A 200 -6.07 -3.19 16.12
CA HIS A 200 -6.37 -1.78 16.06
C HIS A 200 -7.23 -1.34 17.26
N GLU A 201 -6.63 -0.54 18.13
CA GLU A 201 -7.15 -0.07 19.42
C GLU A 201 -8.50 0.64 19.32
N ARG A 202 -8.75 1.30 18.18
CA ARG A 202 -9.95 2.09 17.90
C ARG A 202 -11.24 1.25 17.93
N TYR A 203 -11.18 -0.04 17.59
CA TYR A 203 -12.35 -0.93 17.65
C TYR A 203 -12.84 -1.26 19.08
N MET A 204 -12.17 -0.77 20.14
CA MET A 204 -12.73 -0.77 21.50
C MET A 204 -14.11 -0.11 21.57
N VAL A 205 -14.42 0.81 20.64
CA VAL A 205 -15.74 1.44 20.49
C VAL A 205 -16.88 0.44 20.27
N LEU A 206 -16.60 -0.79 19.82
CA LEU A 206 -17.61 -1.82 19.56
C LEU A 206 -18.14 -2.50 20.83
N LEU A 207 -17.51 -2.26 22.00
CA LEU A 207 -17.90 -2.86 23.28
C LEU A 207 -19.41 -2.73 23.60
N PRO A 208 -20.06 -1.55 23.43
CA PRO A 208 -21.48 -1.38 23.74
C PRO A 208 -22.41 -2.32 22.95
N LEU A 209 -22.03 -2.72 21.73
CA LEU A 209 -22.85 -3.61 20.90
C LEU A 209 -23.07 -4.97 21.55
N PHE A 210 -22.09 -5.47 22.31
CA PHE A 210 -22.23 -6.71 23.06
C PHE A 210 -23.33 -6.58 24.11
N TYR A 211 -23.32 -5.51 24.90
CA TYR A 211 -24.34 -5.29 25.92
C TYR A 211 -25.72 -5.03 25.32
N PHE A 212 -25.82 -4.27 24.22
CA PHE A 212 -27.09 -4.11 23.51
C PHE A 212 -27.65 -5.46 23.06
N SER A 213 -26.82 -6.34 22.51
CA SER A 213 -27.28 -7.67 22.09
C SER A 213 -27.76 -8.54 23.28
N LEU A 214 -27.11 -8.44 24.44
CA LEU A 214 -27.52 -9.14 25.67
C LEU A 214 -28.83 -8.60 26.22
N VAL A 215 -29.00 -7.28 26.24
CA VAL A 215 -30.25 -6.61 26.63
C VAL A 215 -31.39 -7.02 25.70
N PHE A 216 -31.16 -7.02 24.39
CA PHE A 216 -32.17 -7.42 23.40
C PHE A 216 -32.61 -8.87 23.54
N LYS A 217 -31.71 -9.78 23.92
CA LYS A 217 -32.03 -11.18 24.20
C LYS A 217 -32.50 -11.41 25.65
N LEU A 218 -32.48 -10.38 26.50
CA LEU A 218 -32.78 -10.45 27.94
C LEU A 218 -31.98 -11.57 28.65
N SER A 219 -30.70 -11.72 28.27
CA SER A 219 -29.84 -12.78 28.76
C SER A 219 -29.54 -12.64 30.24
N LYS A 220 -29.83 -13.68 31.03
CA LYS A 220 -29.52 -13.73 32.48
C LYS A 220 -28.15 -14.34 32.80
N ASN A 221 -27.44 -14.87 31.80
CA ASN A 221 -26.19 -15.57 32.02
C ASN A 221 -25.03 -14.59 32.25
N TRP A 222 -24.62 -14.44 33.51
CA TRP A 222 -23.56 -13.50 33.91
C TRP A 222 -22.23 -13.72 33.15
N LYS A 223 -21.93 -14.95 32.73
CA LYS A 223 -20.69 -15.25 31.98
C LYS A 223 -20.65 -14.53 30.63
N LEU A 224 -21.80 -14.40 29.98
CA LEU A 224 -21.91 -13.65 28.72
C LEU A 224 -21.72 -12.14 28.94
N TRP A 225 -22.19 -11.61 30.07
CA TRP A 225 -21.94 -10.21 30.46
C TRP A 225 -20.46 -9.96 30.81
N ALA A 226 -19.84 -10.92 31.50
CA ALA A 226 -18.44 -10.83 31.90
C ALA A 226 -17.47 -10.94 30.71
N ALA A 227 -17.77 -11.76 29.70
CA ALA A 227 -16.86 -12.03 28.58
C ALA A 227 -16.31 -10.78 27.86
N PRO A 228 -17.13 -9.87 27.30
CA PRO A 228 -16.61 -8.68 26.60
C PRO A 228 -15.91 -7.72 27.57
N THR A 229 -16.37 -7.65 28.82
CA THR A 229 -15.76 -6.83 29.89
C THR A 229 -14.37 -7.34 30.24
N ALA A 230 -14.22 -8.66 30.38
CA ALA A 230 -12.95 -9.32 30.69
C ALA A 230 -11.96 -9.17 29.54
N SER A 231 -12.42 -9.30 28.28
CA SER A 231 -11.61 -9.00 27.10
C SER A 231 -11.08 -7.57 27.14
N PHE A 232 -11.96 -6.58 27.37
CA PHE A 232 -11.57 -5.18 27.48
C PHE A 232 -10.57 -4.95 28.62
N ALA A 233 -10.86 -5.44 29.83
CA ALA A 233 -9.97 -5.30 30.98
C ALA A 233 -8.58 -5.91 30.74
N LEU A 234 -8.53 -7.08 30.08
CA LEU A 234 -7.27 -7.73 29.73
C LEU A 234 -6.46 -6.90 28.72
N ILE A 235 -7.12 -6.31 27.71
CA ILE A 235 -6.46 -5.40 26.77
C ILE A 235 -5.88 -4.19 27.52
N GLN A 236 -6.65 -3.57 28.40
CA GLN A 236 -6.20 -2.41 29.17
C GLN A 236 -5.03 -2.75 30.11
N LEU A 237 -5.04 -3.95 30.70
CA LEU A 237 -3.92 -4.46 31.49
C LEU A 237 -2.66 -4.67 30.63
N LEU A 238 -2.78 -5.30 29.47
CA LEU A 238 -1.65 -5.50 28.55
C LEU A 238 -1.06 -4.16 28.10
N ARG A 239 -1.92 -3.19 27.77
CA ARG A 239 -1.50 -1.82 27.40
C ARG A 239 -0.74 -1.15 28.55
N PHE A 240 -1.25 -1.26 29.76
CA PHE A 240 -0.57 -0.73 30.94
C PHE A 240 0.81 -1.38 31.16
N ILE A 241 0.92 -2.70 31.01
CA ILE A 241 2.18 -3.43 31.20
C ILE A 241 3.24 -3.04 30.17
N PHE A 242 2.88 -2.91 28.88
CA PHE A 242 3.84 -2.71 27.80
C PHE A 242 4.08 -1.24 27.42
N ILE A 243 3.09 -0.37 27.61
CA ILE A 243 3.14 1.05 27.20
C ILE A 243 3.09 2.00 28.40
N GLY A 244 2.65 1.54 29.58
CA GLY A 244 2.51 2.39 30.77
C GLY A 244 1.28 3.30 30.75
N THR A 245 0.49 3.31 29.67
CA THR A 245 -0.72 4.13 29.55
C THR A 245 -1.97 3.28 29.25
N ILE A 246 -3.12 3.75 29.77
CA ILE A 246 -4.43 3.10 29.61
C ILE A 246 -5.29 3.83 28.55
N SER A 247 -5.05 5.13 28.35
CA SER A 247 -5.75 5.96 27.35
C SER A 247 -5.19 5.69 25.95
N PRO A 248 -6.02 5.52 24.89
CA PRO A 248 -5.54 5.52 23.51
C PRO A 248 -4.89 6.88 23.18
N PRO A 249 -3.66 6.91 22.63
CA PRO A 249 -3.10 8.16 22.14
C PRO A 249 -3.97 8.70 20.99
N GLY A 250 -4.10 10.02 20.88
CA GLY A 250 -4.66 10.65 19.70
C GLY A 250 -3.74 10.50 18.48
N THR A 251 -4.22 10.90 17.31
CA THR A 251 -3.39 11.04 16.11
C THR A 251 -2.47 12.24 16.27
N GLY A 252 -1.15 12.08 16.08
CA GLY A 252 -0.18 13.19 16.12
C GLY A 252 0.49 13.45 17.48
N GLY A 253 0.40 12.52 18.44
CA GLY A 253 1.13 12.63 19.71
C GLY A 253 0.44 13.44 20.81
N THR A 254 -0.78 13.92 20.59
CA THR A 254 -1.61 14.59 21.61
C THR A 254 -2.68 13.65 22.18
N ASP A 255 -3.05 13.82 23.45
CA ASP A 255 -4.18 13.11 24.03
C ASP A 255 -5.49 13.51 23.34
N VAL A 256 -6.38 12.53 23.14
CA VAL A 256 -7.68 12.69 22.46
C VAL A 256 -8.53 13.80 23.11
N VAL A 257 -8.33 14.04 24.41
CA VAL A 257 -9.11 15.01 25.19
C VAL A 257 -8.77 16.46 24.82
N ASP A 258 -7.56 16.73 24.31
CA ASP A 258 -7.06 18.10 24.13
C ASP A 258 -7.31 18.69 22.72
N THR A 259 -7.77 17.89 21.76
CA THR A 259 -7.99 18.30 20.35
C THR A 259 -9.46 18.28 19.90
N MET A 260 -10.39 17.92 20.79
CA MET A 260 -11.80 17.70 20.44
C MET A 260 -12.62 18.99 20.46
N SER A 261 -12.90 19.55 19.28
CA SER A 261 -14.02 20.47 19.07
C SER A 261 -15.27 19.68 18.64
N ILE A 262 -16.37 19.80 19.38
CA ILE A 262 -17.63 19.08 19.10
C ILE A 262 -18.15 19.38 17.68
N SER A 263 -17.92 20.61 17.19
CA SER A 263 -18.29 21.04 15.84
C SER A 263 -17.51 20.28 14.77
N SER A 264 -16.19 20.10 14.97
CA SER A 264 -15.32 19.36 14.04
C SER A 264 -15.72 17.89 13.96
N VAL A 265 -16.00 17.25 15.12
CA VAL A 265 -16.45 15.85 15.17
C VAL A 265 -17.76 15.68 14.39
N LEU A 266 -18.73 16.59 14.56
CA LEU A 266 -20.00 16.51 13.85
C LEU A 266 -19.83 16.69 12.34
N HIS A 267 -18.95 17.60 11.90
CA HIS A 267 -18.61 17.77 10.50
C HIS A 267 -17.97 16.51 9.90
N PHE A 268 -17.04 15.88 10.63
CA PHE A 268 -16.41 14.62 10.22
C PHE A 268 -17.41 13.46 10.16
N VAL A 269 -18.34 13.35 11.10
CA VAL A 269 -19.42 12.35 11.04
C VAL A 269 -20.28 12.56 9.78
N LEU A 270 -20.69 13.80 9.50
CA LEU A 270 -21.51 14.10 8.31
C LEU A 270 -20.78 13.80 7.01
N SER A 271 -19.50 14.16 6.90
CA SER A 271 -18.70 13.84 5.72
C SER A 271 -18.56 12.32 5.51
N GLN A 272 -18.39 11.54 6.58
CA GLN A 272 -18.32 10.09 6.50
C GLN A 272 -19.64 9.43 6.07
N ILE A 273 -20.76 9.94 6.55
CA ILE A 273 -22.08 9.52 6.06
C ILE A 273 -22.18 9.82 4.57
N ALA A 274 -21.80 11.02 4.14
CA ALA A 274 -21.83 11.41 2.73
C ALA A 274 -20.96 10.48 1.86
N TYR A 275 -19.78 10.07 2.34
CA TYR A 275 -18.92 9.14 1.62
C TYR A 275 -19.56 7.76 1.38
N ILE A 276 -20.35 7.24 2.35
CA ILE A 276 -21.09 5.98 2.21
C ILE A 276 -22.12 6.08 1.07
N PHE A 277 -22.69 7.27 0.84
CA PHE A 277 -23.60 7.58 -0.26
C PHE A 277 -22.88 8.06 -1.54
N GLY A 278 -21.57 7.83 -1.66
CA GLY A 278 -20.83 8.20 -2.89
C GLY A 278 -20.46 9.68 -3.02
N ILE A 279 -20.77 10.51 -2.02
CA ILE A 279 -20.49 11.95 -2.04
C ILE A 279 -19.13 12.24 -1.40
N ASN A 280 -18.20 12.82 -2.15
CA ASN A 280 -16.89 13.24 -1.65
C ASN A 280 -16.96 14.59 -0.91
N ALA A 281 -17.36 14.54 0.37
CA ALA A 281 -17.61 15.74 1.17
C ALA A 281 -16.44 16.20 2.07
N GLY A 282 -15.32 15.47 2.10
CA GLY A 282 -14.14 15.84 2.89
C GLY A 282 -13.05 16.57 2.07
N PRO A 283 -11.90 16.84 2.69
CA PRO A 283 -10.78 17.56 2.06
C PRO A 283 -10.24 16.84 0.81
N GLU A 284 -9.89 17.62 -0.22
CA GLU A 284 -9.40 17.12 -1.52
C GLU A 284 -8.19 16.21 -1.39
N HIS A 285 -7.24 16.55 -0.52
CA HIS A 285 -6.04 15.73 -0.29
C HIS A 285 -6.33 14.32 0.26
N LEU A 286 -7.56 14.03 0.73
CA LEU A 286 -7.97 12.72 1.26
C LEU A 286 -8.93 11.96 0.33
N ASN A 287 -9.59 12.64 -0.60
CA ASN A 287 -10.62 12.05 -1.47
C ASN A 287 -10.42 12.32 -2.97
N GLY A 288 -9.33 13.01 -3.32
CA GLY A 288 -8.87 13.30 -4.67
C GLY A 288 -9.59 14.44 -5.38
N GLN A 289 -10.84 14.74 -5.00
CA GLN A 289 -11.65 15.80 -5.57
C GLN A 289 -12.86 16.13 -4.69
N ASN A 290 -13.21 17.41 -4.59
CA ASN A 290 -14.43 17.87 -3.96
C ASN A 290 -15.67 17.50 -4.78
N PHE A 291 -16.75 17.05 -4.13
CA PHE A 291 -18.01 16.73 -4.82
C PHE A 291 -18.55 17.86 -5.71
N ARG A 292 -18.29 19.12 -5.38
CA ARG A 292 -18.74 20.27 -6.19
C ARG A 292 -18.06 20.37 -7.55
N GLU A 293 -16.90 19.76 -7.70
CA GLU A 293 -16.10 19.76 -8.93
C GLU A 293 -16.36 18.51 -9.77
N ALA A 294 -17.10 17.53 -9.22
CA ALA A 294 -17.42 16.31 -9.92
C ALA A 294 -18.30 16.62 -11.16
N PRO A 295 -18.04 15.96 -12.32
CA PRO A 295 -18.85 16.12 -13.51
C PRO A 295 -20.33 15.84 -13.24
N LEU A 296 -21.22 16.54 -13.96
CA LEU A 296 -22.67 16.43 -13.80
C LEU A 296 -23.18 14.98 -13.91
N TRP A 297 -22.58 14.18 -14.79
CA TRP A 297 -22.98 12.78 -14.95
C TRP A 297 -22.70 11.94 -13.69
N VAL A 298 -21.60 12.21 -12.97
CA VAL A 298 -21.24 11.52 -11.72
C VAL A 298 -22.27 11.85 -10.64
N THR A 299 -22.61 13.14 -10.50
CA THR A 299 -23.58 13.60 -9.49
C THR A 299 -24.99 13.08 -9.77
N ILE A 300 -25.42 13.03 -11.04
CA ILE A 300 -26.69 12.41 -11.44
C ILE A 300 -26.72 10.92 -11.10
N LEU A 301 -25.65 10.17 -11.40
CA LEU A 301 -25.59 8.74 -11.10
C LEU A 301 -25.65 8.47 -9.59
N ILE A 302 -24.95 9.26 -8.78
CA ILE A 302 -25.03 9.19 -7.31
C ILE A 302 -26.47 9.43 -6.85
N ALA A 303 -27.12 10.50 -7.32
CA ALA A 303 -28.50 10.82 -6.95
C ALA A 303 -29.48 9.69 -7.34
N LEU A 304 -29.30 9.07 -8.51
CA LEU A 304 -30.10 7.93 -8.94
C LEU A 304 -29.84 6.69 -8.08
N ALA A 305 -28.58 6.41 -7.72
CA ALA A 305 -28.20 5.31 -6.84
C ALA A 305 -28.83 5.47 -5.44
N ASP A 306 -28.73 6.66 -4.87
CA ASP A 306 -29.32 6.98 -3.57
C ASP A 306 -30.84 6.90 -3.59
N LEU A 307 -31.47 7.28 -4.70
CA LEU A 307 -32.92 7.10 -4.90
C LEU A 307 -33.31 5.61 -4.88
N MET A 308 -32.50 4.72 -5.46
CA MET A 308 -32.76 3.27 -5.41
C MET A 308 -32.65 2.74 -3.97
N ILE A 309 -31.65 3.19 -3.20
CA ILE A 309 -31.53 2.86 -1.77
C ILE A 309 -32.76 3.38 -1.02
N ALA A 310 -33.17 4.63 -1.24
CA ALA A 310 -34.30 5.24 -0.56
C ALA A 310 -35.61 4.44 -0.80
N PHE A 311 -35.87 4.00 -2.03
CA PHE A 311 -37.02 3.14 -2.32
C PHE A 311 -36.95 1.78 -1.62
N LEU A 312 -35.77 1.16 -1.56
CA LEU A 312 -35.56 -0.11 -0.87
C LEU A 312 -35.77 0.04 0.65
N VAL A 313 -35.25 1.12 1.24
CA VAL A 313 -35.45 1.48 2.65
C VAL A 313 -36.92 1.73 2.95
N LEU A 314 -37.61 2.52 2.12
CA LEU A 314 -39.03 2.79 2.28
C LEU A 314 -39.86 1.50 2.24
N ALA A 315 -39.60 0.63 1.26
CA ALA A 315 -40.28 -0.67 1.16
C ALA A 315 -40.04 -1.53 2.40
N PHE A 316 -38.81 -1.55 2.92
CA PHE A 316 -38.46 -2.28 4.15
C PHE A 316 -39.20 -1.72 5.36
N VAL A 317 -39.24 -0.40 5.54
CA VAL A 317 -39.94 0.26 6.65
C VAL A 317 -41.43 -0.09 6.61
N ILE A 318 -42.08 0.07 5.45
CA ILE A 318 -43.50 -0.30 5.26
C ILE A 318 -43.72 -1.77 5.63
N ARG A 319 -42.83 -2.66 5.16
CA ARG A 319 -42.91 -4.10 5.43
C ARG A 319 -42.79 -4.43 6.92
N VAL A 320 -41.87 -3.78 7.62
CA VAL A 320 -41.62 -3.99 9.04
C VAL A 320 -42.77 -3.46 9.89
N LEU A 321 -43.32 -2.29 9.54
CA LEU A 321 -44.52 -1.73 10.19
C LEU A 321 -45.74 -2.65 10.03
N HIS A 322 -45.93 -3.27 8.87
CA HIS A 322 -46.99 -4.25 8.65
C HIS A 322 -46.84 -5.56 9.46
N LYS A 323 -45.69 -5.82 10.11
CA LYS A 323 -45.51 -7.00 10.99
C LYS A 323 -46.12 -6.81 12.38
N GLY A 324 -46.62 -5.63 12.72
CA GLY A 324 -47.31 -5.35 13.98
C GLY A 324 -46.50 -5.76 15.21
N LYS A 325 -47.06 -6.61 16.08
CA LYS A 325 -46.39 -7.05 17.32
C LYS A 325 -45.08 -7.84 17.11
N LYS A 326 -44.81 -8.36 15.90
CA LYS A 326 -43.56 -9.07 15.56
C LYS A 326 -42.45 -8.13 15.04
N ILE A 327 -42.59 -6.82 15.23
CA ILE A 327 -41.63 -5.80 14.76
C ILE A 327 -40.31 -5.80 15.55
N VAL A 328 -40.36 -6.15 16.85
CA VAL A 328 -39.24 -5.96 17.79
C VAL A 328 -37.93 -6.64 17.32
N PRO A 329 -37.91 -7.91 16.88
CA PRO A 329 -36.66 -8.54 16.44
C PRO A 329 -36.05 -7.89 15.19
N TYR A 330 -36.86 -7.27 14.33
CA TYR A 330 -36.36 -6.54 13.15
C TYR A 330 -35.74 -5.21 13.57
N LEU A 331 -36.36 -4.50 14.52
CA LEU A 331 -35.80 -3.25 15.06
C LEU A 331 -34.50 -3.49 15.83
N GLN A 332 -34.40 -4.58 16.60
CA GLN A 332 -33.18 -4.94 17.31
C GLN A 332 -32.01 -5.21 16.36
N LYS A 333 -32.25 -5.95 15.26
CA LYS A 333 -31.22 -6.19 14.23
C LYS A 333 -30.85 -4.92 13.47
N ALA A 334 -31.85 -4.13 13.06
CA ALA A 334 -31.60 -2.84 12.41
C ALA A 334 -30.82 -1.88 13.30
N PHE A 335 -31.13 -1.84 14.61
CA PHE A 335 -30.38 -1.08 15.59
C PHE A 335 -28.93 -1.54 15.67
N LEU A 336 -28.65 -2.86 15.71
CA LEU A 336 -27.27 -3.34 15.73
C LEU A 336 -26.49 -2.92 14.47
N PHE A 337 -27.10 -2.99 13.28
CA PHE A 337 -26.45 -2.49 12.06
C PHE A 337 -26.14 -1.00 12.15
N VAL A 338 -27.13 -0.17 12.51
CA VAL A 338 -26.96 1.29 12.59
C VAL A 338 -25.97 1.67 13.69
N ALA A 339 -26.04 1.03 14.86
CA ALA A 339 -25.13 1.27 15.96
C ALA A 339 -23.69 0.85 15.62
N PHE A 340 -23.51 -0.26 14.88
CA PHE A 340 -22.19 -0.66 14.39
C PHE A 340 -21.61 0.35 13.40
N ILE A 341 -22.40 0.72 12.37
CA ILE A 341 -21.98 1.72 11.38
C ILE A 341 -21.66 3.06 12.08
N GLY A 342 -22.53 3.51 12.98
CA GLY A 342 -22.32 4.73 13.76
C GLY A 342 -21.07 4.65 14.65
N ALA A 343 -20.81 3.52 15.32
CA ALA A 343 -19.61 3.32 16.12
C ALA A 343 -18.33 3.40 15.27
N CYS A 344 -18.33 2.78 14.08
CA CYS A 344 -17.22 2.86 13.14
C CYS A 344 -16.98 4.30 12.66
N ILE A 345 -18.03 5.05 12.33
CA ILE A 345 -17.95 6.46 11.89
C ILE A 345 -17.49 7.40 13.02
N VAL A 346 -17.97 7.20 14.25
CA VAL A 346 -17.56 8.02 15.38
C VAL A 346 -16.08 7.78 15.69
N CYS A 347 -15.64 6.53 15.65
CA CYS A 347 -14.26 6.17 15.94
C CYS A 347 -13.23 6.83 15.02
N SER A 348 -13.60 7.03 13.76
CA SER A 348 -12.80 7.71 12.75
C SER A 348 -12.96 9.22 12.70
N SER A 349 -13.91 9.77 13.47
CA SER A 349 -14.15 11.22 13.60
C SER A 349 -13.45 11.83 14.82
N VAL A 350 -12.88 11.00 15.70
CA VAL A 350 -12.16 11.41 16.93
C VAL A 350 -10.70 11.80 16.63
N THR A 351 -10.29 11.79 15.37
CA THR A 351 -8.95 12.15 14.91
C THR A 351 -8.89 13.55 14.30
N ILE A 352 -7.68 14.12 14.23
CA ILE A 352 -7.41 15.46 13.69
C ILE A 352 -7.73 15.53 12.17
N ARG A 353 -7.91 14.38 11.49
CA ARG A 353 -8.22 14.25 10.06
C ARG A 353 -9.29 13.18 9.83
N VAL A 354 -10.07 13.29 8.74
CA VAL A 354 -11.00 12.24 8.30
C VAL A 354 -10.22 11.10 7.66
N GLU A 355 -9.94 10.04 8.41
CA GLU A 355 -9.30 8.86 7.86
C GLU A 355 -10.33 8.03 7.07
N MET A 356 -10.28 8.13 5.75
CA MET A 356 -11.14 7.40 4.80
C MET A 356 -11.03 5.86 4.94
N ARG A 357 -9.99 5.36 5.62
CA ARG A 357 -9.78 3.96 6.04
C ARG A 357 -11.00 3.35 6.75
N TRP A 358 -11.67 4.11 7.59
CA TRP A 358 -12.80 3.66 8.43
C TRP A 358 -14.16 3.77 7.76
N VAL A 359 -14.24 4.56 6.70
CA VAL A 359 -15.45 4.61 5.87
C VAL A 359 -15.65 3.26 5.19
N TYR A 360 -14.56 2.54 4.88
CA TYR A 360 -14.66 1.27 4.17
C TYR A 360 -15.34 0.16 5.00
N VAL A 361 -15.06 0.05 6.31
CA VAL A 361 -15.77 -0.92 7.18
C VAL A 361 -17.24 -0.55 7.32
N SER A 362 -17.54 0.74 7.36
CA SER A 362 -18.90 1.28 7.43
C SER A 362 -19.68 0.99 6.14
N LEU A 363 -19.03 1.12 4.98
CA LEU A 363 -19.59 0.74 3.67
C LEU A 363 -19.88 -0.76 3.61
N ALA A 364 -18.93 -1.60 4.02
CA ALA A 364 -19.13 -3.05 4.05
C ALA A 364 -20.32 -3.45 4.94
N ALA A 365 -20.45 -2.84 6.12
CA ALA A 365 -21.58 -3.05 7.01
C ALA A 365 -22.90 -2.51 6.42
N ALA A 366 -22.87 -1.37 5.72
CA ALA A 366 -24.04 -0.83 5.01
C ALA A 366 -24.50 -1.77 3.88
N LEU A 367 -23.58 -2.34 3.11
CA LEU A 367 -23.89 -3.35 2.09
C LEU A 367 -24.51 -4.61 2.71
N LEU A 368 -23.99 -5.08 3.85
CA LEU A 368 -24.60 -6.18 4.60
C LEU A 368 -26.00 -5.82 5.10
N PHE A 369 -26.19 -4.59 5.57
CA PHE A 369 -27.50 -4.12 6.02
C PHE A 369 -28.51 -4.11 4.86
N LEU A 370 -28.14 -3.57 3.69
CA LEU A 370 -28.96 -3.61 2.49
C LEU A 370 -29.29 -5.05 2.06
N SER A 371 -28.31 -5.96 2.13
CA SER A 371 -28.52 -7.38 1.81
C SER A 371 -29.53 -8.04 2.75
N TRP A 372 -29.48 -7.70 4.04
CA TRP A 372 -30.43 -8.16 5.05
C TRP A 372 -31.83 -7.57 4.83
N MET A 373 -31.93 -6.27 4.52
CA MET A 373 -33.19 -5.62 4.17
C MET A 373 -33.86 -6.30 2.97
N TYR A 374 -33.10 -6.55 1.90
CA TYR A 374 -33.59 -7.32 0.76
C TYR A 374 -34.08 -8.72 1.16
N GLY A 375 -33.32 -9.45 1.99
CA GLY A 375 -33.72 -10.78 2.46
C GLY A 375 -35.04 -10.75 3.24
N THR A 376 -35.21 -9.78 4.14
CA THR A 376 -36.45 -9.64 4.92
C THR A 376 -37.67 -9.23 4.08
N LEU A 377 -37.47 -8.47 3.01
CA LEU A 377 -38.51 -8.12 2.05
C LEU A 377 -39.00 -9.35 1.29
N THR A 378 -38.06 -10.21 0.87
CA THR A 378 -38.30 -11.34 -0.03
C THR A 378 -38.58 -12.68 0.68
N GLU A 379 -38.32 -12.78 1.98
CA GLU A 379 -38.41 -14.01 2.79
C GLU A 379 -39.75 -14.77 2.60
N GLN A 380 -40.89 -14.06 2.66
CA GLN A 380 -42.20 -14.70 2.49
C GLN A 380 -42.53 -15.01 1.03
N MET A 381 -41.94 -14.29 0.09
CA MET A 381 -42.18 -14.47 -1.34
C MET A 381 -41.50 -15.75 -1.82
N ALA A 382 -40.27 -15.98 -1.35
CA ALA A 382 -39.54 -17.23 -1.54
C ALA A 382 -40.29 -18.44 -0.95
N LYS A 383 -40.75 -18.33 0.31
CA LYS A 383 -41.52 -19.39 0.99
C LYS A 383 -42.85 -19.74 0.30
N ARG A 384 -43.43 -18.79 -0.44
CA ARG A 384 -44.70 -18.98 -1.19
C ARG A 384 -44.49 -19.32 -2.67
N GLY A 385 -43.25 -19.50 -3.13
CA GLY A 385 -42.91 -19.79 -4.53
C GLY A 385 -43.13 -18.59 -5.49
N ARG A 386 -43.34 -17.38 -4.99
CA ARG A 386 -43.66 -16.17 -5.78
C ARG A 386 -42.41 -15.32 -6.05
N TRP A 387 -41.37 -15.91 -6.59
CA TRP A 387 -40.07 -15.25 -6.84
C TRP A 387 -40.16 -14.03 -7.76
N VAL A 388 -41.13 -14.00 -8.68
CA VAL A 388 -41.38 -12.84 -9.56
C VAL A 388 -41.68 -11.57 -8.76
N GLN A 389 -42.29 -11.69 -7.58
CA GLN A 389 -42.59 -10.54 -6.70
C GLN A 389 -41.34 -9.98 -6.01
N ALA A 390 -40.22 -10.71 -6.00
CA ALA A 390 -38.93 -10.25 -5.49
C ALA A 390 -38.13 -9.44 -6.53
N LEU A 391 -38.48 -9.55 -7.82
CA LEU A 391 -37.77 -8.90 -8.91
C LEU A 391 -37.69 -7.37 -8.79
N PRO A 392 -38.73 -6.63 -8.34
CA PRO A 392 -38.61 -5.18 -8.18
C PRO A 392 -37.52 -4.80 -7.17
N TYR A 393 -37.45 -5.47 -6.03
CA TYR A 393 -36.40 -5.20 -5.02
C TYR A 393 -35.01 -5.60 -5.51
N LEU A 394 -34.93 -6.70 -6.27
CA LEU A 394 -33.67 -7.13 -6.89
C LEU A 394 -33.21 -6.11 -7.94
N SER A 395 -34.15 -5.56 -8.71
CA SER A 395 -33.90 -4.53 -9.72
C SER A 395 -33.41 -3.25 -9.08
N LEU A 396 -34.02 -2.78 -7.98
CA LEU A 396 -33.54 -1.62 -7.22
C LEU A 396 -32.09 -1.82 -6.74
N PHE A 397 -31.78 -2.97 -6.15
CA PHE A 397 -30.42 -3.29 -5.71
C PHE A 397 -29.44 -3.33 -6.90
N THR A 398 -29.84 -3.95 -8.00
CA THR A 398 -29.00 -4.08 -9.20
C THR A 398 -28.74 -2.71 -9.82
N LEU A 399 -29.77 -1.87 -9.96
CA LEU A 399 -29.64 -0.50 -10.48
C LEU A 399 -28.75 0.37 -9.60
N TYR A 400 -28.85 0.25 -8.27
CA TYR A 400 -27.92 0.89 -7.34
C TYR A 400 -26.46 0.55 -7.68
N VAL A 401 -26.14 -0.74 -7.84
CA VAL A 401 -24.79 -1.17 -8.21
C VAL A 401 -24.40 -0.68 -9.60
N LEU A 402 -25.29 -0.80 -10.59
CA LEU A 402 -25.02 -0.36 -11.96
C LEU A 402 -24.72 1.15 -12.06
N PHE A 403 -25.39 1.98 -11.26
CA PHE A 403 -25.12 3.42 -11.21
C PHE A 403 -23.85 3.75 -10.44
N MET A 404 -23.54 3.02 -9.37
CA MET A 404 -22.34 3.27 -8.58
C MET A 404 -21.04 2.74 -9.22
N LEU A 405 -21.08 1.70 -10.05
CA LEU A 405 -19.88 1.17 -10.69
C LEU A 405 -19.10 2.21 -11.52
N PRO A 406 -19.73 3.00 -12.43
CA PRO A 406 -19.05 4.09 -13.12
C PRO A 406 -18.56 5.20 -12.19
N VAL A 407 -19.31 5.51 -11.13
CA VAL A 407 -18.95 6.52 -10.13
C VAL A 407 -17.69 6.12 -9.38
N GLU A 408 -17.64 4.89 -8.88
CA GLU A 408 -16.44 4.37 -8.21
C GLU A 408 -15.26 4.27 -9.19
N HIS A 409 -15.49 3.90 -10.46
CA HIS A 409 -14.43 3.91 -11.47
C HIS A 409 -13.83 5.29 -11.67
N TYR A 410 -14.68 6.32 -11.77
CA TYR A 410 -14.25 7.71 -11.90
C TYR A 410 -13.40 8.16 -10.72
N TYR A 411 -13.88 7.98 -9.48
CA TYR A 411 -13.14 8.41 -8.31
C TYR A 411 -11.83 7.63 -8.10
N ARG A 412 -11.76 6.37 -8.52
CA ARG A 412 -10.50 5.61 -8.52
C ARG A 412 -9.47 6.18 -9.48
N GLY A 413 -9.89 6.80 -10.58
CA GLY A 413 -9.00 7.54 -11.48
C GLY A 413 -8.35 8.77 -10.84
N LEU A 414 -8.81 9.19 -9.66
CA LEU A 414 -8.31 10.36 -8.92
C LEU A 414 -7.36 9.99 -7.78
N PHE A 415 -6.93 8.73 -7.66
CA PHE A 415 -5.92 8.32 -6.69
C PHE A 415 -4.61 9.14 -6.73
N PRO A 416 -4.11 9.58 -7.90
CA PRO A 416 -2.93 10.46 -7.96
C PRO A 416 -3.06 11.77 -7.17
N ASN A 417 -4.28 12.25 -6.93
CA ASN A 417 -4.52 13.48 -6.18
C ASN A 417 -4.51 13.28 -4.66
N LEU A 418 -4.36 12.04 -4.17
CA LEU A 418 -4.30 11.75 -2.74
C LEU A 418 -2.94 12.18 -2.17
N TYR A 419 -2.94 12.71 -0.95
CA TYR A 419 -1.77 13.36 -0.35
C TYR A 419 -0.50 12.50 -0.32
N TYR A 420 -0.63 11.18 -0.20
CA TYR A 420 0.52 10.27 -0.11
C TYR A 420 0.89 9.64 -1.46
N TRP A 421 0.00 9.71 -2.47
CA TRP A 421 0.17 8.98 -3.72
C TRP A 421 1.27 9.59 -4.58
N ALA A 422 1.29 10.92 -4.69
CA ALA A 422 2.34 11.64 -5.41
C ALA A 422 3.73 11.33 -4.86
N ASP A 423 3.89 11.33 -3.54
CA ASP A 423 5.19 10.99 -2.94
C ASP A 423 5.50 9.50 -3.10
N GLN A 424 4.52 8.60 -2.92
CA GLN A 424 4.72 7.17 -3.15
C GLN A 424 5.14 6.87 -4.60
N GLU A 425 4.56 7.53 -5.60
CA GLU A 425 4.97 7.41 -7.01
C GLU A 425 6.40 7.93 -7.22
N ARG A 426 6.76 9.05 -6.59
CA ARG A 426 8.12 9.60 -6.64
C ARG A 426 9.14 8.61 -6.10
N TYR A 427 8.92 8.02 -4.94
CA TYR A 427 9.83 7.03 -4.35
C TYR A 427 9.78 5.68 -5.07
N ASN A 428 8.66 5.31 -5.71
CA ASN A 428 8.62 4.18 -6.62
C ASN A 428 9.52 4.40 -7.84
N ALA A 429 9.53 5.63 -8.40
CA ALA A 429 10.44 5.99 -9.48
C ALA A 429 11.91 5.96 -9.01
N LEU A 430 12.21 6.44 -7.80
CA LEU A 430 13.56 6.32 -7.24
C LEU A 430 14.02 4.87 -7.18
N ALA A 431 13.18 3.98 -6.64
CA ALA A 431 13.49 2.55 -6.57
C ALA A 431 13.68 1.93 -7.95
N GLU A 432 12.87 2.30 -8.94
CA GLU A 432 12.94 1.80 -10.32
C GLU A 432 14.23 2.24 -11.03
N GLU A 433 14.57 3.53 -10.97
CA GLU A 433 15.76 4.12 -11.59
C GLU A 433 17.07 3.71 -10.88
N THR A 434 16.99 3.09 -9.69
CA THR A 434 18.15 2.63 -8.92
C THR A 434 18.17 1.11 -8.79
N TYR A 435 17.61 0.54 -7.72
CA TYR A 435 17.59 -0.90 -7.47
C TYR A 435 16.90 -1.69 -8.59
N GLY A 436 15.88 -1.11 -9.22
CA GLY A 436 15.18 -1.72 -10.36
C GLY A 436 16.08 -1.93 -11.58
N GLN A 437 16.94 -0.96 -11.90
CA GLN A 437 17.88 -1.04 -13.03
C GLN A 437 19.18 -1.77 -12.67
N TYR A 438 19.78 -1.45 -11.52
CA TYR A 438 21.13 -1.90 -11.15
C TYR A 438 21.15 -3.07 -10.17
N GLY A 439 20.00 -3.44 -9.58
CA GLY A 439 19.89 -4.54 -8.62
C GLY A 439 20.85 -4.38 -7.44
N VAL A 440 21.55 -5.47 -7.10
CA VAL A 440 22.56 -5.48 -6.03
C VAL A 440 23.80 -4.63 -6.35
N GLY A 441 23.95 -4.17 -7.60
CA GLY A 441 25.06 -3.34 -8.05
C GLY A 441 25.05 -1.94 -7.44
N ILE A 442 23.94 -1.48 -6.85
CA ILE A 442 23.89 -0.18 -6.15
C ILE A 442 24.66 -0.21 -4.83
N PHE A 443 24.86 -1.38 -4.22
CA PHE A 443 25.42 -1.47 -2.88
C PHE A 443 26.91 -1.12 -2.87
N GLY A 444 27.32 -0.28 -1.92
CA GLY A 444 28.66 0.28 -1.83
C GLY A 444 28.88 1.50 -2.74
N LYS A 445 27.89 1.90 -3.55
CA LYS A 445 27.95 3.11 -4.37
C LYS A 445 27.50 4.35 -3.59
N THR A 446 27.92 5.51 -4.10
CA THR A 446 27.38 6.82 -3.70
C THR A 446 26.34 7.27 -4.73
N ILE A 447 25.09 7.45 -4.30
CA ILE A 447 24.00 7.97 -5.10
C ILE A 447 23.91 9.48 -4.90
N TYR A 448 24.18 10.24 -5.95
CA TYR A 448 24.03 11.68 -5.99
C TYR A 448 22.64 12.05 -6.50
N ILE A 449 21.87 12.77 -5.69
CA ILE A 449 20.56 13.28 -6.07
C ILE A 449 20.72 14.77 -6.43
N VAL A 450 20.43 15.10 -7.68
CA VAL A 450 20.55 16.45 -8.24
C VAL A 450 19.19 17.15 -8.17
N GLY A 451 19.10 18.20 -7.36
CA GLY A 451 17.89 18.99 -7.17
C GLY A 451 17.65 19.37 -5.71
N ASP A 452 16.68 20.26 -5.51
CA ASP A 452 16.27 20.77 -4.19
C ASP A 452 14.75 20.79 -3.97
N LYS A 453 13.98 20.13 -4.84
CA LYS A 453 12.52 20.25 -4.91
C LYS A 453 11.78 19.17 -4.14
N PHE A 454 12.34 17.97 -4.06
CA PHE A 454 11.62 16.84 -3.46
C PHE A 454 11.84 16.68 -1.95
N GLU A 455 12.72 17.48 -1.35
CA GLU A 455 12.94 17.60 0.11
C GLU A 455 12.95 16.24 0.84
N MET A 456 13.87 15.34 0.45
CA MET A 456 14.07 14.06 1.13
C MET A 456 14.59 14.28 2.55
N ASP A 457 13.90 13.74 3.55
CA ASP A 457 14.30 13.87 4.95
C ASP A 457 15.44 12.91 5.32
N ASN A 458 16.19 13.25 6.37
CA ASN A 458 17.37 12.49 6.80
C ASN A 458 17.06 11.01 7.10
N PHE A 459 15.86 10.71 7.62
CA PHE A 459 15.46 9.33 7.90
C PHE A 459 15.25 8.56 6.61
N THR A 460 14.48 9.10 5.66
CA THR A 460 14.28 8.44 4.35
C THR A 460 15.60 8.29 3.60
N GLN A 461 16.46 9.30 3.63
CA GLN A 461 17.80 9.24 3.02
C GLN A 461 18.66 8.09 3.57
N ALA A 462 18.60 7.84 4.88
CA ALA A 462 19.38 6.78 5.53
C ALA A 462 18.79 5.38 5.33
N GLU A 463 17.46 5.26 5.34
CA GLU A 463 16.79 3.96 5.45
C GLU A 463 16.23 3.43 4.13
N PHE A 464 15.92 4.28 3.17
CA PHE A 464 15.22 3.88 1.94
C PHE A 464 15.91 2.75 1.18
N PHE A 465 17.23 2.81 1.01
CA PHE A 465 17.99 1.78 0.30
C PHE A 465 18.28 0.54 1.15
N ARG A 466 18.29 0.67 2.48
CA ARG A 466 18.48 -0.48 3.41
C ARG A 466 17.38 -1.51 3.26
N VAL A 467 16.17 -1.11 2.84
CA VAL A 467 15.04 -2.02 2.57
C VAL A 467 15.39 -3.10 1.54
N PHE A 468 16.25 -2.78 0.57
CA PHE A 468 16.67 -3.71 -0.47
C PHE A 468 17.87 -4.57 -0.07
N ASP A 469 18.56 -4.26 1.03
CA ASP A 469 19.76 -4.96 1.48
C ASP A 469 19.42 -6.11 2.43
N ARG A 470 19.39 -7.32 1.89
CA ARG A 470 19.15 -8.55 2.66
C ARG A 470 20.24 -8.83 3.71
N LEU A 471 21.46 -8.35 3.51
CA LEU A 471 22.60 -8.61 4.39
C LEU A 471 22.72 -7.57 5.51
N ASN A 472 21.94 -6.49 5.46
CA ASN A 472 21.93 -5.40 6.43
C ASN A 472 23.36 -4.87 6.70
N ARG A 473 24.07 -4.52 5.62
CA ARG A 473 25.43 -4.00 5.65
C ARG A 473 25.44 -2.61 6.26
N GLU A 474 26.52 -2.29 6.98
CA GLU A 474 26.75 -0.94 7.52
C GLU A 474 26.93 0.08 6.38
N ASP A 475 27.63 -0.30 5.31
CA ASP A 475 27.87 0.52 4.12
C ASP A 475 26.94 0.11 2.97
N CYS A 476 25.63 0.25 3.16
CA CYS A 476 24.63 -0.12 2.13
C CYS A 476 24.73 0.78 0.90
N VAL A 477 24.35 2.05 1.03
CA VAL A 477 24.40 3.09 -0.01
C VAL A 477 24.60 4.43 0.69
N LYS A 478 25.45 5.29 0.13
CA LYS A 478 25.57 6.68 0.59
C LYS A 478 24.77 7.58 -0.35
N VAL A 479 23.78 8.29 0.18
CA VAL A 479 23.02 9.28 -0.59
C VAL A 479 23.59 10.68 -0.34
N VAL A 480 23.83 11.45 -1.38
CA VAL A 480 24.34 12.83 -1.31
C VAL A 480 23.47 13.74 -2.17
N HIS A 481 22.94 14.81 -1.58
CA HIS A 481 22.19 15.81 -2.33
C HIS A 481 23.12 16.89 -2.86
N ILE A 482 22.99 17.22 -4.14
CA ILE A 482 23.74 18.27 -4.84
C ILE A 482 22.79 19.18 -5.60
N LYS A 483 23.17 20.46 -5.74
CA LYS A 483 22.31 21.44 -6.41
C LYS A 483 22.50 21.42 -7.91
N ASP A 484 23.75 21.27 -8.35
CA ASP A 484 24.12 21.25 -9.74
C ASP A 484 25.08 20.08 -10.01
N LEU A 485 25.02 19.52 -11.23
CA LEU A 485 25.98 18.52 -11.68
C LEU A 485 27.42 19.02 -11.61
N ARG A 486 27.61 20.34 -11.67
CA ARG A 486 28.90 21.01 -11.51
C ARG A 486 29.52 20.82 -10.12
N ASP A 487 28.73 20.50 -9.09
CA ASP A 487 29.20 20.36 -7.71
C ASP A 487 29.94 19.03 -7.43
N ILE A 488 30.03 18.14 -8.42
CA ILE A 488 30.72 16.85 -8.33
C ILE A 488 31.76 16.72 -9.44
N GLY A 489 32.82 15.97 -9.16
CA GLY A 489 33.87 15.66 -10.13
C GLY A 489 33.44 14.75 -11.29
N LEU A 490 34.41 14.09 -11.92
CA LEU A 490 34.13 13.12 -12.99
C LEU A 490 33.36 11.92 -12.44
N ILE A 491 32.40 11.42 -13.23
CA ILE A 491 31.56 10.30 -12.84
C ILE A 491 32.37 9.01 -12.90
N THR A 492 32.50 8.32 -11.77
CA THR A 492 33.20 7.05 -11.62
C THR A 492 32.24 5.87 -11.46
N ASP A 493 32.75 4.64 -11.57
CA ASP A 493 31.96 3.41 -11.47
C ASP A 493 31.29 3.22 -10.10
N ASP A 494 31.75 3.87 -9.04
CA ASP A 494 31.15 3.85 -7.70
C ASP A 494 30.08 4.93 -7.50
N MET A 495 29.79 5.74 -8.52
CA MET A 495 28.78 6.79 -8.48
C MET A 495 27.51 6.39 -9.26
N LEU A 496 26.36 6.86 -8.80
CA LEU A 496 25.13 6.95 -9.57
C LEU A 496 24.58 8.36 -9.45
N VAL A 497 24.09 8.93 -10.54
CA VAL A 497 23.59 10.31 -10.56
C VAL A 497 22.12 10.30 -10.97
N ILE A 498 21.27 10.68 -10.03
CA ILE A 498 19.83 10.70 -10.16
C ILE A 498 19.37 12.15 -10.15
N GLN A 499 18.54 12.53 -11.12
CA GLN A 499 17.98 13.88 -11.21
C GLN A 499 16.54 13.92 -10.74
N GLU A 500 16.19 14.95 -9.98
CA GLU A 500 14.80 15.29 -9.70
C GLU A 500 14.14 15.88 -10.96
N ASP A 501 12.98 15.34 -11.35
CA ASP A 501 12.12 15.87 -12.40
C ASP A 501 10.78 16.29 -11.80
N PRO A 502 10.67 17.55 -11.33
CA PRO A 502 9.46 18.07 -10.70
C PRO A 502 8.26 18.14 -11.65
N GLU A 503 8.48 18.27 -12.96
CA GLU A 503 7.40 18.40 -13.94
C GLU A 503 6.61 17.10 -14.07
N ASN A 504 7.30 15.95 -13.97
CA ASN A 504 6.68 14.63 -14.02
C ASN A 504 6.62 13.93 -12.66
N ASN A 505 6.96 14.63 -11.56
CA ASN A 505 6.99 14.13 -10.18
C ASN A 505 7.73 12.77 -10.03
N ARG A 506 8.92 12.67 -10.64
CA ARG A 506 9.72 11.43 -10.66
C ARG A 506 11.20 11.72 -10.50
N PHE A 507 11.95 10.69 -10.13
CA PHE A 507 13.40 10.68 -10.30
C PHE A 507 13.75 10.12 -11.69
N GLN A 508 14.92 10.49 -12.20
CA GLN A 508 15.47 9.96 -13.46
C GLN A 508 16.93 9.59 -13.29
N ASP A 509 17.35 8.42 -13.75
CA ASP A 509 18.77 8.12 -13.85
C ASP A 509 19.41 8.91 -15.00
N ILE A 510 20.36 9.78 -14.65
CA ILE A 510 21.13 10.56 -15.60
C ILE A 510 22.62 10.19 -15.55
N THR A 511 23.01 9.08 -14.92
CA THR A 511 24.43 8.71 -14.71
C THR A 511 25.23 8.74 -16.01
N HIS A 512 24.71 8.15 -17.09
CA HIS A 512 25.38 8.15 -18.39
C HIS A 512 25.40 9.54 -19.04
N ALA A 513 24.31 10.30 -18.95
CA ALA A 513 24.25 11.66 -19.47
C ALA A 513 25.19 12.61 -18.70
N ALA A 514 25.28 12.44 -17.38
CA ALA A 514 26.18 13.15 -16.49
C ALA A 514 27.64 12.82 -16.80
N SER A 515 27.96 11.55 -17.03
CA SER A 515 29.28 11.10 -17.47
C SER A 515 29.69 11.78 -18.77
N LEU A 516 28.83 11.75 -19.80
CA LEU A 516 29.10 12.42 -21.08
C LEU A 516 29.17 13.95 -20.97
N PHE A 517 28.40 14.56 -20.07
CA PHE A 517 28.45 15.99 -19.81
C PHE A 517 29.78 16.40 -19.17
N LYS A 518 30.33 15.55 -18.28
CA LYS A 518 31.59 15.79 -17.56
C LYS A 518 32.83 15.41 -18.35
N CYS A 519 32.78 14.30 -19.07
CA CYS A 519 33.87 13.76 -19.87
C CYS A 519 33.32 13.14 -21.14
N ARG A 520 33.43 13.86 -22.26
CA ARG A 520 32.97 13.40 -23.57
C ARG A 520 34.14 12.88 -24.40
N PRO A 521 34.24 11.58 -24.68
CA PRO A 521 35.22 11.07 -25.63
C PRO A 521 34.90 11.62 -27.04
N ILE A 522 35.91 12.20 -27.72
CA ILE A 522 35.79 12.69 -29.09
C ILE A 522 36.41 11.68 -30.07
N TYR A 523 37.63 11.21 -29.77
CA TYR A 523 38.35 10.25 -30.59
C TYR A 523 39.47 9.57 -29.79
N GLY A 524 39.69 8.26 -29.96
CA GLY A 524 40.87 7.57 -29.43
C GLY A 524 40.99 7.50 -27.90
N PHE A 525 39.92 7.82 -27.15
CA PHE A 525 39.80 7.62 -25.70
C PHE A 525 38.62 6.69 -25.42
N TYR A 526 38.82 5.68 -24.58
CA TYR A 526 37.86 4.60 -24.33
C TYR A 526 37.49 4.51 -22.85
N ASP A 527 36.31 3.92 -22.56
CA ASP A 527 35.73 3.84 -21.21
C ASP A 527 36.60 3.09 -20.19
N ASP A 528 37.47 2.18 -20.65
CA ASP A 528 38.44 1.46 -19.81
C ASP A 528 39.76 2.23 -19.58
N GLY A 529 39.79 3.51 -19.95
CA GLY A 529 40.92 4.43 -19.74
C GLY A 529 41.99 4.37 -20.82
N TRP A 530 41.85 3.53 -21.84
CA TRP A 530 42.83 3.45 -22.91
C TRP A 530 42.83 4.70 -23.80
N LEU A 531 44.04 5.14 -24.16
CA LEU A 531 44.29 6.15 -25.19
C LEU A 531 45.00 5.52 -26.38
N ASP A 532 44.63 5.95 -27.59
CA ASP A 532 45.41 5.74 -28.80
C ASP A 532 46.56 6.76 -28.92
N GLU A 533 47.50 6.52 -29.85
CA GLU A 533 48.62 7.44 -30.18
C GLU A 533 48.17 8.88 -30.46
N ARG A 534 46.93 9.02 -30.94
CA ARG A 534 46.23 10.30 -31.05
C ARG A 534 44.86 10.13 -30.42
N ALA A 535 44.57 10.97 -29.44
CA ALA A 535 43.29 10.95 -28.75
C ALA A 535 42.81 12.37 -28.46
N SER A 536 41.50 12.54 -28.35
CA SER A 536 40.86 13.79 -27.96
C SER A 536 39.63 13.52 -27.11
N VAL A 537 39.51 14.28 -26.04
CA VAL A 537 38.43 14.19 -25.06
C VAL A 537 38.09 15.60 -24.60
N GLN A 538 36.81 15.88 -24.40
CA GLN A 538 36.36 17.11 -23.76
C GLN A 538 36.07 16.80 -22.30
N VAL A 539 36.67 17.56 -21.40
CA VAL A 539 36.56 17.37 -19.94
C VAL A 539 36.11 18.69 -19.31
N MET A 540 35.13 18.62 -18.43
CA MET A 540 34.70 19.74 -17.60
C MET A 540 35.60 19.85 -16.37
N ALA A 541 36.18 21.03 -16.17
CA ALA A 541 36.96 21.31 -14.97
C ALA A 541 36.08 21.43 -13.73
N GLY A 542 36.67 21.09 -12.59
CA GLY A 542 36.04 21.22 -11.28
C GLY A 542 35.95 22.65 -10.77
N SER A 543 35.64 22.77 -9.49
CA SER A 543 35.53 24.07 -8.81
C SER A 543 36.86 24.81 -8.63
N THR A 544 37.97 24.07 -8.54
CA THR A 544 39.33 24.63 -8.46
C THR A 544 39.94 24.90 -9.84
N GLY A 545 39.34 24.36 -10.90
CA GLY A 545 39.90 24.44 -12.25
C GLY A 545 41.10 23.50 -12.47
N GLU A 546 41.36 22.55 -11.58
CA GLU A 546 42.45 21.58 -11.72
C GLU A 546 41.96 20.29 -12.38
N ILE A 547 42.66 19.84 -13.43
CA ILE A 547 42.45 18.53 -14.05
C ILE A 547 43.71 17.71 -13.87
N HIS A 548 43.63 16.65 -13.06
CA HIS A 548 44.74 15.74 -12.84
C HIS A 548 44.70 14.60 -13.85
N LEU A 549 45.84 14.35 -14.48
CA LEU A 549 46.04 13.31 -15.48
C LEU A 549 47.13 12.37 -14.97
N ASN A 550 46.80 11.09 -14.82
CA ASN A 550 47.77 10.04 -14.50
C ASN A 550 47.85 9.07 -15.67
N PHE A 551 49.04 8.97 -16.26
CA PHE A 551 49.35 8.10 -17.38
C PHE A 551 50.11 6.87 -16.89
N ASN A 552 49.55 5.68 -17.14
CA ASN A 552 50.19 4.41 -16.88
C ASN A 552 50.55 3.70 -18.19
N TYR A 553 51.84 3.41 -18.39
CA TYR A 553 52.32 2.59 -19.49
C TYR A 553 52.58 1.15 -19.01
N PRO A 554 51.85 0.13 -19.50
CA PRO A 554 51.85 -1.22 -18.91
C PRO A 554 53.03 -2.11 -19.33
N ARG A 555 54.05 -1.56 -19.99
CA ARG A 555 55.21 -2.30 -20.51
C ARG A 555 56.52 -1.68 -20.04
N ASP A 556 57.62 -2.36 -20.33
CA ASP A 556 58.95 -1.80 -20.11
C ASP A 556 59.16 -0.59 -21.01
N LEU A 557 59.65 0.50 -20.42
CA LEU A 557 59.93 1.74 -21.13
C LEU A 557 61.08 1.56 -22.12
N THR A 558 60.97 2.23 -23.25
CA THR A 558 62.06 2.34 -24.23
C THR A 558 62.65 3.75 -24.20
N LYS A 559 63.86 3.93 -24.75
CA LYS A 559 64.47 5.26 -24.83
C LYS A 559 63.64 6.15 -25.75
N ASP A 560 63.40 7.40 -25.34
CA ASP A 560 62.72 8.44 -26.11
C ASP A 560 61.21 8.20 -26.30
N GLN A 561 60.49 7.96 -25.19
CA GLN A 561 59.01 7.88 -25.19
C GLN A 561 58.42 9.14 -24.59
N TRP A 562 57.60 9.84 -25.39
CA TRP A 562 57.00 11.10 -24.97
C TRP A 562 55.53 11.23 -25.39
N LEU A 563 54.81 12.07 -24.64
CA LEU A 563 53.42 12.43 -24.87
C LEU A 563 53.25 13.94 -24.67
N THR A 564 52.59 14.60 -25.63
CA THR A 564 52.23 16.03 -25.53
C THR A 564 50.75 16.17 -25.25
N VAL A 565 50.40 16.95 -24.23
CA VAL A 565 49.03 17.34 -23.88
C VAL A 565 48.75 18.72 -24.46
N TYR A 566 47.75 18.80 -25.33
CA TYR A 566 47.24 20.06 -25.87
C TYR A 566 45.92 20.41 -25.19
N VAL A 567 45.76 21.67 -24.81
CA VAL A 567 44.51 22.21 -24.23
C VAL A 567 43.94 23.24 -25.20
N ASN A 568 42.71 23.01 -25.66
CA ASN A 568 42.03 23.85 -26.66
C ASN A 568 42.88 24.11 -27.92
N GLY A 569 43.73 23.15 -28.29
CA GLY A 569 44.60 23.20 -29.46
C GLY A 569 46.02 23.74 -29.20
N GLU A 570 46.30 24.32 -28.04
CA GLU A 570 47.62 24.82 -27.67
C GLU A 570 48.43 23.78 -26.88
N PRO A 571 49.70 23.52 -27.22
CA PRO A 571 50.55 22.59 -26.46
C PRO A 571 50.83 23.16 -25.08
N LYS A 572 50.47 22.41 -24.03
CA LYS A 572 50.58 22.89 -22.64
C LYS A 572 51.59 22.11 -21.83
N GLU A 573 51.56 20.78 -21.92
CA GLU A 573 52.44 19.90 -21.17
C GLU A 573 53.18 18.95 -22.13
N TYR A 574 54.48 18.76 -21.91
CA TYR A 574 55.28 17.76 -22.61
C TYR A 574 55.87 16.78 -21.58
N ILE A 575 55.44 15.52 -21.65
CA ILE A 575 55.79 14.48 -20.69
C ILE A 575 56.76 13.52 -21.38
N ASN A 576 57.96 13.38 -20.81
CA ASN A 576 58.92 12.37 -21.23
C ASN A 576 58.90 11.24 -20.20
N PHE A 577 58.52 10.03 -20.62
CA PHE A 577 58.31 8.91 -19.72
C PHE A 577 59.66 8.40 -19.18
N THR A 578 59.91 8.66 -17.91
CA THR A 578 61.04 8.13 -17.15
C THR A 578 60.61 7.00 -16.22
N GLU A 579 59.36 7.04 -15.77
CA GLU A 579 58.71 6.02 -14.97
C GLU A 579 57.45 5.48 -15.68
N GLN A 580 56.98 4.29 -15.28
CA GLN A 580 55.78 3.69 -15.88
C GLN A 580 54.50 4.46 -15.55
N ASN A 581 54.51 5.23 -14.47
CA ASN A 581 53.44 6.15 -14.08
C ASN A 581 53.98 7.57 -14.15
N GLU A 582 53.33 8.42 -14.93
CA GLU A 582 53.66 9.85 -15.00
C GLU A 582 52.37 10.64 -14.71
N GLU A 583 52.47 11.68 -13.90
CA GLU A 583 51.33 12.50 -13.49
C GLU A 583 51.55 13.96 -13.88
N CYS A 584 50.49 14.63 -14.34
CA CYS A 584 50.51 16.07 -14.56
C CYS A 584 49.15 16.70 -14.20
N THR A 585 49.18 17.98 -13.81
CA THR A 585 47.97 18.75 -13.49
C THR A 585 47.82 19.90 -14.47
N ILE A 586 46.65 20.01 -15.08
CA ILE A 586 46.30 21.07 -16.02
C ILE A 586 45.39 22.09 -15.32
N GLN A 587 45.87 23.32 -15.16
CA GLN A 587 45.07 24.42 -14.63
C GLN A 587 44.25 25.10 -15.74
N VAL A 588 42.94 25.22 -15.53
CA VAL A 588 42.00 25.93 -16.41
C VAL A 588 41.02 26.77 -15.57
N GLU A 589 40.11 27.49 -16.23
CA GLU A 589 39.06 28.22 -15.51
C GLU A 589 38.05 27.25 -14.88
N PRO A 590 37.59 27.51 -13.64
CA PRO A 590 36.60 26.67 -12.97
C PRO A 590 35.32 26.46 -13.79
N TYR A 591 34.78 25.23 -13.75
CA TYR A 591 33.55 24.83 -14.44
C TYR A 591 33.56 24.96 -15.97
N GLU A 592 34.71 25.24 -16.60
CA GLU A 592 34.81 25.35 -18.06
C GLU A 592 35.05 23.98 -18.72
N PRO A 593 34.32 23.62 -19.79
CA PRO A 593 34.64 22.47 -20.61
C PRO A 593 35.84 22.76 -21.52
N VAL A 594 36.91 21.99 -21.38
CA VAL A 594 38.14 22.12 -22.19
C VAL A 594 38.37 20.89 -23.04
N THR A 595 38.89 21.08 -24.25
CA THR A 595 39.27 19.96 -25.13
C THR A 595 40.73 19.60 -24.90
N LEU A 596 40.96 18.41 -24.36
CA LEU A 596 42.29 17.82 -24.24
C LEU A 596 42.56 16.98 -25.50
N ARG A 597 43.73 17.19 -26.11
CA ARG A 597 44.23 16.35 -27.20
C ARG A 597 45.59 15.79 -26.80
N PHE A 598 45.78 14.50 -27.04
CA PHE A 598 46.99 13.77 -26.71
C PHE A 598 47.65 13.29 -27.99
N GLU A 599 48.96 13.49 -28.07
CA GLU A 599 49.80 12.93 -29.15
C GLU A 599 51.03 12.27 -28.53
N SER A 600 51.21 10.97 -28.78
CA SER A 600 52.38 10.21 -28.35
C SER A 600 53.19 9.71 -29.54
N ASN A 601 54.49 9.50 -29.33
CA ASN A 601 55.37 8.85 -30.32
C ASN A 601 55.49 7.33 -30.12
N PHE A 602 54.83 6.79 -29.10
CA PHE A 602 54.90 5.39 -28.70
C PHE A 602 53.51 4.74 -28.70
N PHE A 603 53.51 3.41 -28.79
CA PHE A 603 52.32 2.56 -28.73
C PHE A 603 52.65 1.25 -28.01
N VAL A 604 51.63 0.51 -27.55
CA VAL A 604 51.82 -0.81 -26.95
C VAL A 604 52.09 -1.85 -28.05
N PRO A 605 53.30 -2.43 -28.12
CA PRO A 605 53.63 -3.40 -29.16
C PRO A 605 52.85 -4.71 -28.96
N ASN A 606 52.42 -5.33 -30.07
CA ASN A 606 51.66 -6.58 -30.10
C ASN A 606 50.34 -6.54 -29.32
N ALA A 607 49.71 -5.35 -29.17
CA ALA A 607 48.32 -5.28 -28.74
C ALA A 607 47.46 -6.10 -29.72
N LEU A 608 46.78 -7.14 -29.21
CA LEU A 608 45.89 -8.00 -29.99
C LEU A 608 44.66 -7.23 -30.49
N GLU A 609 44.38 -6.09 -29.87
CA GLU A 609 43.21 -5.26 -30.10
C GLU A 609 43.62 -3.91 -30.71
N LYS A 610 42.95 -3.49 -31.78
CA LYS A 610 43.03 -2.14 -32.35
C LYS A 610 41.63 -1.57 -32.44
N ARG A 611 41.36 -0.50 -31.70
CA ARG A 611 40.01 0.08 -31.56
C ARG A 611 39.79 1.31 -32.46
N GLY A 612 40.83 2.12 -32.68
CA GLY A 612 40.77 3.33 -33.50
C GLY A 612 41.57 3.25 -34.80
N VAL A 613 41.82 4.40 -35.43
CA VAL A 613 42.65 4.49 -36.65
C VAL A 613 44.13 4.34 -36.30
N THR A 614 44.52 4.92 -35.17
CA THR A 614 45.84 4.84 -34.52
C THR A 614 45.90 3.63 -33.56
N ARG A 615 47.09 3.30 -33.05
CA ARG A 615 47.29 2.16 -32.14
C ARG A 615 47.10 2.58 -30.69
N LEU A 616 46.74 1.62 -29.83
CA LEU A 616 46.68 1.82 -28.38
C LEU A 616 48.06 2.19 -27.82
N ALA A 617 48.13 3.23 -27.00
CA ALA A 617 49.37 3.81 -26.52
C ALA A 617 49.56 3.72 -25.01
N VAL A 618 48.62 4.26 -24.22
CA VAL A 618 48.80 4.41 -22.77
C VAL A 618 47.44 4.36 -22.07
N LEU A 619 47.41 4.00 -20.79
CA LEU A 619 46.23 4.14 -19.94
C LEU A 619 46.23 5.53 -19.31
N LEU A 620 45.11 6.23 -19.36
CA LEU A 620 44.90 7.52 -18.72
C LEU A 620 43.80 7.38 -17.67
N LYS A 621 44.12 7.74 -16.44
CA LYS A 621 43.16 8.05 -15.39
C LYS A 621 43.05 9.56 -15.24
N MET A 622 41.85 10.09 -15.41
CA MET A 622 41.56 11.51 -15.20
C MET A 622 40.74 11.70 -13.93
N THR A 623 41.05 12.76 -13.20
CA THR A 623 40.20 13.26 -12.11
C THR A 623 40.12 14.77 -12.20
N ALA A 624 38.90 15.29 -12.10
CA ALA A 624 38.61 16.69 -11.88
C ALA A 624 37.67 16.73 -10.67
N ASP A 625 37.88 17.72 -9.81
CA ASP A 625 37.26 17.90 -8.50
C ASP A 625 35.77 18.29 -8.55
#